data_AF-A0A2D9K3F9-F1
#
_entry.id   AF-A0A2D9K3F9-F1
#
_cell.length_a   1.000
_cell.length_b   1.000
_cell.length_c   1.000
_cell.angle_alpha   90.00
_cell.angle_beta   90.00
_cell.angle_gamma   90.00
#
_symmetry.space_group_name_H-M   'P 1'
#
loop_
_entity.id
_entity.type
_entity.pdbx_description
1 polymer ?
#
loop_
_entity_poly.entity_id
_entity_poly.type
_entity_poly.pdbx_seq_one_letter_code
_entity_poly.pdbx_strand_id
1 'polypeptide(L)'
;MRYLILATILAGLLIVGMFGSRGHKFSETPVEIFNDMDRQARVNAQSSSDFFADGLGPRKPVEGTFPIGFSIPDKPFGDGDAVVDGFSLTGTYFNSGQIGDYYGDGMPKEIKLDKEFIDRGKQRYGIYCAVCHADSGDGNGVVRPFGNGGQIPIANLHEARFADPKNPDYRSDGEMFSVITMGRGLMGGYGGAIPAKDRWAIIAYLRALQKAKIDSETKAAETSETKTNN
;
A
#
# COMPACT_ATOMS: atom_id res chain seq x y z
N MET A 1 -44.29 -51.04 28.55
CA MET A 1 -43.86 -50.99 27.14
C MET A 1 -44.24 -49.67 26.45
N ARG A 2 -45.53 -49.33 26.29
CA ARG A 2 -45.98 -48.11 25.59
C ARG A 2 -45.39 -46.80 26.12
N TYR A 3 -45.31 -46.63 27.45
CA TYR A 3 -44.75 -45.42 28.08
C TYR A 3 -43.23 -45.32 27.99
N LEU A 4 -42.51 -46.44 27.99
CA LEU A 4 -41.06 -46.47 27.80
C LEU A 4 -40.68 -46.02 26.38
N ILE A 5 -41.43 -46.49 25.37
CA ILE A 5 -41.24 -46.08 23.97
C ILE A 5 -41.49 -44.59 23.80
N LEU A 6 -42.57 -44.06 24.40
CA LEU A 6 -42.87 -42.62 24.37
C LEU A 6 -41.77 -41.78 25.04
N ALA A 7 -41.28 -42.22 26.20
CA ALA A 7 -40.19 -41.54 26.91
C ALA A 7 -38.90 -41.51 26.08
N THR A 8 -38.54 -42.61 25.40
CA THR A 8 -37.36 -42.65 24.54
C THR A 8 -37.48 -41.77 23.30
N ILE A 9 -38.67 -41.69 22.68
CA ILE A 9 -38.91 -40.80 21.54
C ILE A 9 -38.81 -39.33 21.98
N LEU A 10 -39.41 -39.00 23.13
CA LEU A 10 -39.37 -37.65 23.66
C LEU A 10 -37.96 -37.22 24.04
N ALA A 11 -37.17 -38.12 24.64
CA ALA A 11 -35.75 -37.90 24.92
C ALA A 11 -34.93 -37.69 23.63
N GLY A 12 -35.17 -38.50 22.59
CA GLY A 12 -34.51 -38.34 21.29
C GLY A 12 -34.83 -37.00 20.61
N LEU A 13 -36.09 -36.57 20.64
CA LEU A 13 -36.51 -35.26 20.12
C LEU A 13 -35.88 -34.10 20.92
N LEU A 14 -35.76 -34.25 22.24
CA LEU A 14 -35.14 -33.25 23.11
C LEU A 14 -33.64 -33.12 22.83
N ILE A 15 -32.95 -34.24 22.60
CA ILE A 15 -31.54 -34.26 22.20
C ILE A 15 -31.35 -33.59 20.83
N VAL A 16 -32.15 -33.95 19.81
CA VAL A 16 -32.03 -33.32 18.48
C VAL A 16 -32.39 -31.83 18.52
N GLY A 17 -33.38 -31.44 19.34
CA GLY A 17 -33.77 -30.04 19.52
C GLY A 17 -32.72 -29.21 20.25
N MET A 18 -32.07 -29.75 21.28
CA MET A 18 -31.02 -29.05 22.03
C MET A 18 -29.69 -28.94 21.27
N PHE A 19 -29.29 -30.00 20.57
CA PHE A 19 -27.98 -30.05 19.90
C PHE A 19 -28.03 -29.68 18.42
N GLY A 20 -29.22 -29.52 17.85
CA GLY A 20 -29.42 -29.17 16.45
C GLY A 20 -28.98 -30.26 15.47
N SER A 21 -29.10 -29.96 14.18
CA SER A 21 -28.56 -30.83 13.12
C SER A 21 -27.09 -30.49 12.84
N ARG A 22 -26.26 -31.48 12.48
CA ARG A 22 -24.87 -31.19 12.06
C ARG A 22 -24.88 -30.25 10.85
N GLY A 23 -24.26 -29.07 10.95
CA GLY A 23 -24.08 -28.14 9.82
C GLY A 23 -24.68 -26.73 9.97
N HIS A 24 -25.19 -26.34 11.14
CA HIS A 24 -25.59 -24.94 11.36
C HIS A 24 -24.38 -24.01 11.33
N LYS A 25 -24.46 -22.95 10.51
CA LYS A 25 -23.53 -21.82 10.55
C LYS A 25 -24.00 -20.89 11.67
N PHE A 26 -23.18 -20.71 12.70
CA PHE A 26 -23.44 -19.76 13.79
C PHE A 26 -22.92 -18.37 13.40
N SER A 27 -23.63 -17.30 13.80
CA SER A 27 -23.15 -15.91 13.76
C SER A 27 -22.35 -15.53 15.00
N GLU A 28 -22.61 -16.22 16.10
CA GLU A 28 -21.93 -16.03 17.38
C GLU A 28 -20.59 -16.74 17.41
N THR A 29 -19.73 -16.29 18.30
CA THR A 29 -18.44 -16.92 18.57
C THR A 29 -18.66 -18.40 18.92
N PRO A 30 -17.94 -19.35 18.27
CA PRO A 30 -18.08 -20.77 18.56
C PRO A 30 -17.82 -21.11 20.03
N VAL A 31 -18.47 -22.16 20.52
CA VAL A 31 -18.20 -22.69 21.86
C VAL A 31 -16.81 -23.31 21.90
N GLU A 32 -15.93 -22.76 22.74
CA GLU A 32 -14.58 -23.27 23.00
C GLU A 32 -14.62 -24.20 24.23
N ILE A 33 -14.37 -25.50 24.04
CA ILE A 33 -14.41 -26.50 25.12
C ILE A 33 -13.14 -26.43 26.00
N PHE A 34 -11.99 -26.12 25.40
CA PHE A 34 -10.72 -25.97 26.10
C PHE A 34 -10.00 -24.71 25.59
N ASN A 35 -10.05 -23.62 26.35
CA ASN A 35 -9.53 -22.31 25.93
C ASN A 35 -8.27 -21.85 26.69
N ASP A 36 -7.65 -22.75 27.45
CA ASP A 36 -6.59 -22.47 28.44
C ASP A 36 -5.35 -21.76 27.85
N MET A 37 -5.13 -21.86 26.53
CA MET A 37 -4.04 -21.14 25.84
C MET A 37 -4.47 -20.40 24.56
N ASP A 38 -5.78 -20.32 24.30
CA ASP A 38 -6.32 -19.60 23.14
C ASP A 38 -6.27 -18.08 23.38
N ARG A 39 -6.55 -17.68 24.63
CA ARG A 39 -6.45 -16.28 25.10
C ARG A 39 -5.40 -16.18 26.19
N GLN A 40 -4.19 -15.82 25.78
CA GLN A 40 -3.04 -15.70 26.67
C GLN A 40 -2.99 -14.30 27.31
N ALA A 41 -2.47 -14.22 28.53
CA ALA A 41 -2.21 -12.97 29.24
C ALA A 41 -0.96 -12.24 28.69
N ARG A 42 -0.96 -11.98 27.36
CA ARG A 42 0.05 -11.18 26.67
C ARG A 42 -0.63 -10.22 25.70
N VAL A 43 -0.02 -9.06 25.48
CA VAL A 43 -0.50 -8.10 24.49
C VAL A 43 0.11 -8.47 23.13
N ASN A 44 -0.73 -8.82 22.17
CA ASN A 44 -0.29 -9.13 20.81
C ASN A 44 -0.28 -7.85 19.94
N ALA A 45 0.34 -7.92 18.77
CA ALA A 45 0.18 -6.86 17.77
C ALA A 45 -1.30 -6.71 17.40
N GLN A 46 -1.76 -5.46 17.29
CA GLN A 46 -3.17 -5.12 16.98
C GLN A 46 -4.21 -5.68 17.97
N SER A 47 -3.81 -6.01 19.21
CA SER A 47 -4.78 -6.35 20.27
C SER A 47 -5.26 -5.11 21.02
N SER A 48 -6.46 -5.17 21.58
CA SER A 48 -6.94 -4.18 22.54
C SER A 48 -6.16 -4.27 23.86
N SER A 49 -6.25 -3.21 24.68
CA SER A 49 -5.73 -3.16 26.04
C SER A 49 -6.60 -2.25 26.90
N ASP A 50 -7.01 -2.74 28.06
CA ASP A 50 -7.78 -1.96 29.04
C ASP A 50 -6.89 -1.05 29.90
N PHE A 51 -5.56 -1.17 29.77
CA PHE A 51 -4.61 -0.37 30.54
C PHE A 51 -4.40 1.03 29.97
N PHE A 52 -4.44 1.19 28.64
CA PHE A 52 -4.18 2.47 27.97
C PHE A 52 -5.49 3.20 27.64
N ALA A 53 -5.50 4.53 27.76
CA ALA A 53 -6.69 5.35 27.55
C ALA A 53 -7.26 5.28 26.11
N ASP A 54 -6.43 4.90 25.13
CA ASP A 54 -6.82 4.75 23.72
C ASP A 54 -7.32 3.32 23.38
N GLY A 55 -7.33 2.41 24.35
CA GLY A 55 -7.76 1.02 24.17
C GLY A 55 -6.81 0.16 23.33
N LEU A 56 -5.64 0.69 22.93
CA LEU A 56 -4.70 0.00 22.05
C LEU A 56 -3.58 -0.66 22.86
N GLY A 57 -3.43 -1.97 22.69
CA GLY A 57 -2.26 -2.73 23.12
C GLY A 57 -0.94 -2.22 22.52
N PRO A 58 -0.82 -2.08 21.18
CA PRO A 58 0.41 -1.57 20.58
C PRO A 58 0.60 -0.08 20.90
N ARG A 59 1.81 0.30 21.32
CA ARG A 59 2.19 1.69 21.56
C ARG A 59 2.94 2.27 20.37
N LYS A 60 2.68 3.53 20.06
CA LYS A 60 3.51 4.29 19.12
C LYS A 60 4.90 4.50 19.73
N PRO A 61 5.97 4.45 18.91
CA PRO A 61 7.29 4.84 19.37
C PRO A 61 7.32 6.34 19.72
N VAL A 62 8.26 6.73 20.57
CA VAL A 62 8.50 8.15 20.90
C VAL A 62 9.01 8.87 19.66
N GLU A 63 8.61 10.13 19.48
CA GLU A 63 9.07 10.95 18.36
C GLU A 63 10.60 11.11 18.37
N GLY A 64 11.21 11.13 17.18
CA GLY A 64 12.67 11.21 17.02
C GLY A 64 13.42 9.90 17.26
N THR A 65 12.71 8.78 17.49
CA THR A 65 13.35 7.46 17.57
C THR A 65 13.70 6.94 16.17
N PHE A 66 14.92 6.43 16.02
CA PHE A 66 15.39 5.82 14.78
C PHE A 66 15.45 4.30 14.93
N PRO A 67 14.78 3.53 14.05
CA PRO A 67 14.87 2.08 14.10
C PRO A 67 16.24 1.62 13.61
N ILE A 68 16.87 0.70 14.35
CA ILE A 68 18.10 0.02 13.91
C ILE A 68 17.70 -1.13 12.96
N GLY A 69 17.20 -0.78 11.77
CA GLY A 69 16.84 -1.70 10.68
C GLY A 69 15.99 -2.93 11.07
N PHE A 70 15.98 -3.93 10.18
CA PHE A 70 15.51 -5.30 10.47
C PHE A 70 16.68 -6.27 10.75
N SER A 71 17.91 -5.81 10.52
CA SER A 71 19.16 -6.54 10.73
C SER A 71 20.11 -5.64 11.51
N ILE A 72 20.85 -6.22 12.45
CA ILE A 72 21.90 -5.50 13.18
C ILE A 72 22.94 -5.07 12.14
N PRO A 73 23.19 -3.76 11.96
CA PRO A 73 24.18 -3.30 11.01
C PRO A 73 25.58 -3.67 11.49
N ASP A 74 26.45 -4.12 10.57
CA ASP A 74 27.84 -4.50 10.89
C ASP A 74 28.68 -3.34 11.43
N LYS A 75 28.25 -2.10 11.15
CA LYS A 75 28.84 -0.84 11.63
C LYS A 75 27.76 0.01 12.32
N PRO A 76 28.13 0.83 13.32
CA PRO A 76 27.21 1.82 13.88
C PRO A 76 26.63 2.68 12.76
N PHE A 77 25.31 2.92 12.82
CA PHE A 77 24.61 3.75 11.84
C PHE A 77 25.16 5.18 11.93
N GLY A 78 25.77 5.65 10.84
CA GLY A 78 26.22 7.04 10.73
C GLY A 78 25.16 7.94 10.10
N ASP A 79 25.32 9.25 10.24
CA ASP A 79 24.53 10.21 9.48
C ASP A 79 24.71 9.95 7.97
N GLY A 80 23.61 9.60 7.29
CA GLY A 80 23.60 9.31 5.86
C GLY A 80 23.77 7.84 5.47
N ASP A 81 23.71 6.89 6.40
CA ASP A 81 23.52 5.48 6.03
C ASP A 81 22.06 5.25 5.56
N ALA A 82 21.88 4.51 4.46
CA ALA A 82 20.55 4.22 3.90
C ALA A 82 20.05 2.84 4.33
N VAL A 83 18.84 2.76 4.89
CA VAL A 83 18.15 1.47 5.08
C VAL A 83 17.44 1.09 3.78
N VAL A 84 18.08 0.27 2.95
CA VAL A 84 17.59 -0.09 1.60
C VAL A 84 16.21 -0.77 1.64
N ASP A 85 15.93 -1.59 2.67
CA ASP A 85 14.66 -2.30 2.82
C ASP A 85 13.78 -1.74 3.96
N GLY A 86 13.95 -0.44 4.27
CA GLY A 86 13.25 0.23 5.36
C GLY A 86 12.00 0.99 4.93
N PHE A 87 11.23 1.42 5.93
CA PHE A 87 10.15 2.41 5.79
C PHE A 87 10.62 3.85 6.08
N SER A 88 11.93 4.06 6.27
CA SER A 88 12.51 5.33 6.72
C SER A 88 12.11 6.51 5.84
N LEU A 89 12.09 7.69 6.46
CA LEU A 89 11.61 8.95 5.89
C LEU A 89 12.70 10.02 5.80
N THR A 90 13.85 9.79 6.43
CA THR A 90 14.89 10.82 6.65
C THR A 90 16.28 10.30 6.27
N GLY A 91 17.19 11.23 5.98
CA GLY A 91 18.57 10.95 5.61
C GLY A 91 18.83 11.09 4.10
N THR A 92 19.45 10.06 3.52
CA THR A 92 19.91 10.00 2.13
C THR A 92 18.81 10.27 1.09
N TYR A 93 19.22 10.63 -0.13
CA TYR A 93 18.32 10.72 -1.30
C TYR A 93 17.42 9.49 -1.47
N PHE A 94 17.94 8.28 -1.22
CA PHE A 94 17.14 7.05 -1.27
C PHE A 94 15.94 7.02 -0.30
N ASN A 95 16.05 7.65 0.88
CA ASN A 95 15.02 7.59 1.93
C ASN A 95 14.12 8.83 1.97
N SER A 96 14.53 9.94 1.37
CA SER A 96 13.82 11.23 1.41
C SER A 96 13.42 11.75 0.03
N GLY A 97 14.10 11.33 -1.04
CA GLY A 97 14.01 11.98 -2.35
C GLY A 97 14.68 13.35 -2.41
N GLN A 98 15.39 13.77 -1.35
CA GLN A 98 16.00 15.09 -1.25
C GLN A 98 17.53 15.04 -1.37
N ILE A 99 18.11 16.07 -1.96
CA ILE A 99 19.54 16.34 -2.03
C ILE A 99 19.75 17.76 -1.46
N GLY A 100 20.10 17.83 -0.18
CA GLY A 100 20.06 19.10 0.56
C GLY A 100 18.63 19.62 0.63
N ASP A 101 18.43 20.89 0.25
CA ASP A 101 17.12 21.56 0.34
C ASP A 101 16.20 21.33 -0.88
N TYR A 102 16.63 20.54 -1.87
CA TYR A 102 15.92 20.35 -3.13
C TYR A 102 15.57 18.87 -3.37
N TYR A 103 14.53 18.61 -4.17
CA TYR A 103 14.21 17.26 -4.62
C TYR A 103 15.08 16.86 -5.81
N GLY A 104 15.80 15.75 -5.67
CA GLY A 104 16.62 15.21 -6.76
C GLY A 104 15.76 14.62 -7.88
N ASP A 105 16.34 14.52 -9.08
CA ASP A 105 15.72 13.86 -10.22
C ASP A 105 16.59 12.69 -10.70
N GLY A 106 15.96 11.57 -11.04
CA GLY A 106 16.61 10.32 -11.40
C GLY A 106 16.62 9.26 -10.29
N MET A 107 16.94 8.03 -10.67
CA MET A 107 16.99 6.89 -9.76
C MET A 107 18.18 6.97 -8.79
N PRO A 108 18.01 6.65 -7.50
CA PRO A 108 19.10 6.48 -6.54
C PRO A 108 20.17 5.49 -7.02
N LYS A 109 21.42 5.71 -6.60
CA LYS A 109 22.58 4.88 -7.01
C LYS A 109 22.52 3.46 -6.46
N GLU A 110 21.80 3.28 -5.36
CA GLU A 110 21.57 2.02 -4.66
C GLU A 110 20.63 1.10 -5.45
N ILE A 111 19.89 1.64 -6.43
CA ILE A 111 18.89 0.92 -7.20
C ILE A 111 19.49 0.40 -8.48
N LYS A 112 19.44 -0.92 -8.64
CA LYS A 112 19.65 -1.58 -9.93
C LYS A 112 18.33 -1.56 -10.72
N LEU A 113 18.28 -0.74 -11.77
CA LEU A 113 17.13 -0.66 -12.66
C LEU A 113 17.18 -1.82 -13.67
N ASP A 114 16.52 -2.93 -13.34
CA ASP A 114 16.32 -4.07 -14.23
C ASP A 114 14.83 -4.42 -14.39
N LYS A 115 14.54 -5.43 -15.22
CA LYS A 115 13.16 -5.83 -15.51
C LYS A 115 12.42 -6.27 -14.24
N GLU A 116 13.09 -7.00 -13.35
CA GLU A 116 12.49 -7.47 -12.09
C GLU A 116 12.08 -6.28 -11.20
N PHE A 117 12.93 -5.25 -11.14
CA PHE A 117 12.61 -4.02 -10.41
C PHE A 117 11.40 -3.27 -11.00
N ILE A 118 11.29 -3.18 -12.33
CA ILE A 118 10.14 -2.55 -12.99
C ILE A 118 8.86 -3.39 -12.81
N ASP A 119 8.95 -4.72 -12.92
CA ASP A 119 7.82 -5.63 -12.68
C ASP A 119 7.32 -5.52 -11.23
N ARG A 120 8.26 -5.38 -10.27
CA ARG A 120 7.93 -5.07 -8.88
C ARG A 120 7.22 -3.73 -8.76
N GLY A 121 7.70 -2.71 -9.45
CA GLY A 121 7.07 -1.41 -9.55
C GLY A 121 5.63 -1.48 -10.07
N LYS A 122 5.41 -2.23 -11.15
CA LYS A 122 4.08 -2.51 -11.71
C LYS A 122 3.16 -3.17 -10.70
N GLN A 123 3.63 -4.20 -10.00
CA GLN A 123 2.86 -4.89 -8.98
C GLN A 123 2.45 -3.91 -7.86
N ARG A 124 3.39 -3.11 -7.37
CA ARG A 124 3.15 -2.16 -6.28
C ARG A 124 2.23 -1.01 -6.71
N TYR A 125 2.41 -0.50 -7.92
CA TYR A 125 1.52 0.50 -8.50
C TYR A 125 0.09 -0.03 -8.61
N GLY A 126 -0.10 -1.26 -9.09
CA GLY A 126 -1.42 -1.90 -9.17
C GLY A 126 -2.11 -2.04 -7.81
N ILE A 127 -1.36 -2.32 -6.75
CA ILE A 127 -1.91 -2.48 -5.39
C ILE A 127 -2.29 -1.13 -4.77
N TYR A 128 -1.41 -0.13 -4.86
CA TYR A 128 -1.53 1.10 -4.05
C TYR A 128 -1.98 2.33 -4.85
N CYS A 129 -1.68 2.40 -6.14
CA CYS A 129 -1.81 3.63 -6.93
C CYS A 129 -2.96 3.54 -7.96
N ALA A 130 -3.11 2.40 -8.64
CA ALA A 130 -4.04 2.22 -9.76
C ALA A 130 -5.52 2.36 -9.35
N VAL A 131 -5.86 2.10 -8.08
CA VAL A 131 -7.21 2.29 -7.54
C VAL A 131 -7.70 3.73 -7.77
N CYS A 132 -6.80 4.72 -7.62
CA CYS A 132 -7.08 6.13 -7.86
C CYS A 132 -6.62 6.56 -9.26
N HIS A 133 -5.38 6.25 -9.63
CA HIS A 133 -4.75 6.77 -10.84
C HIS A 133 -5.03 5.95 -12.12
N ALA A 134 -5.81 4.87 -12.03
CA ALA A 134 -6.00 3.84 -13.05
C ALA A 134 -4.72 3.07 -13.38
N ASP A 135 -4.85 1.88 -13.98
CA ASP A 135 -3.69 1.11 -14.47
C ASP A 135 -2.89 1.87 -15.55
N SER A 136 -3.59 2.73 -16.30
CA SER A 136 -2.99 3.59 -17.32
C SER A 136 -2.24 4.77 -16.72
N GLY A 137 -2.56 5.23 -15.51
CA GLY A 137 -2.04 6.48 -14.94
C GLY A 137 -2.76 7.75 -15.37
N ASP A 138 -3.89 7.65 -16.06
CA ASP A 138 -4.65 8.81 -16.56
C ASP A 138 -5.55 9.50 -15.52
N GLY A 139 -5.61 8.98 -14.29
CA GLY A 139 -6.45 9.53 -13.22
C GLY A 139 -7.92 9.10 -13.28
N ASN A 140 -8.27 8.12 -14.12
CA ASN A 140 -9.62 7.57 -14.24
C ASN A 140 -9.80 6.24 -13.47
N GLY A 141 -9.23 6.16 -12.26
CA GLY A 141 -9.37 4.97 -11.42
C GLY A 141 -10.78 4.77 -10.87
N VAL A 142 -11.02 3.60 -10.28
CA VAL A 142 -12.34 3.18 -9.79
C VAL A 142 -12.93 4.12 -8.75
N VAL A 143 -12.09 4.84 -7.98
CA VAL A 143 -12.58 5.77 -6.96
C VAL A 143 -13.02 7.13 -7.50
N ARG A 144 -12.69 7.49 -8.75
CA ARG A 144 -12.99 8.81 -9.33
C ARG A 144 -14.46 9.23 -9.18
N PRO A 145 -15.47 8.35 -9.40
CA PRO A 145 -16.89 8.73 -9.30
C PRO A 145 -17.41 8.92 -7.86
N PHE A 146 -16.65 8.52 -6.83
CA PHE A 146 -17.12 8.50 -5.44
C PHE A 146 -16.88 9.80 -4.67
N GLY A 147 -16.67 10.92 -5.36
CA GLY A 147 -16.62 12.23 -4.71
C GLY A 147 -18.02 12.63 -4.25
N ASN A 148 -18.15 13.15 -3.03
CA ASN A 148 -19.41 13.52 -2.40
C ASN A 148 -20.17 14.61 -3.20
N GLY A 149 -20.93 14.20 -4.22
CA GLY A 149 -21.60 15.08 -5.19
C GLY A 149 -20.80 15.42 -6.46
N GLY A 150 -19.68 14.74 -6.74
CA GLY A 150 -18.83 15.02 -7.91
C GLY A 150 -17.69 14.02 -8.14
N GLN A 151 -16.75 14.34 -9.03
CA GLN A 151 -15.55 13.52 -9.23
C GLN A 151 -14.44 13.89 -8.25
N ILE A 152 -13.75 12.91 -7.68
CA ILE A 152 -12.51 13.15 -6.94
C ILE A 152 -11.46 13.68 -7.94
N PRO A 153 -10.84 14.86 -7.71
CA PRO A 153 -9.86 15.43 -8.64
C PRO A 153 -8.53 14.67 -8.55
N ILE A 154 -8.45 13.56 -9.28
CA ILE A 154 -7.25 12.71 -9.33
C ILE A 154 -6.40 13.17 -10.49
N ALA A 155 -5.10 13.39 -10.23
CA ALA A 155 -4.15 13.85 -11.23
C ALA A 155 -3.95 12.79 -12.33
N ASN A 156 -3.92 13.26 -13.57
CA ASN A 156 -3.44 12.47 -14.70
C ASN A 156 -1.91 12.52 -14.70
N LEU A 157 -1.27 11.38 -14.47
CA LEU A 157 0.17 11.27 -14.29
C LEU A 157 0.96 11.42 -15.61
N HIS A 158 0.26 11.55 -16.74
CA HIS A 158 0.86 11.83 -18.04
C HIS A 158 0.91 13.31 -18.41
N GLU A 159 0.37 14.20 -17.56
CA GLU A 159 0.50 15.64 -17.75
C GLU A 159 1.98 16.06 -17.80
N ALA A 160 2.31 17.09 -18.58
CA ALA A 160 3.70 17.53 -18.79
C ALA A 160 4.42 17.89 -17.47
N ARG A 161 3.71 18.45 -16.48
CA ARG A 161 4.27 18.71 -15.14
C ARG A 161 4.75 17.44 -14.40
N PHE A 162 4.35 16.26 -14.86
CA PHE A 162 4.83 14.99 -14.31
C PHE A 162 5.73 14.26 -15.29
N ALA A 163 5.56 14.41 -16.60
CA ALA A 163 6.24 13.59 -17.60
C ALA A 163 7.38 14.30 -18.36
N ASP A 164 7.41 15.64 -18.36
CA ASP A 164 8.37 16.43 -19.14
C ASP A 164 9.28 17.27 -18.23
N PRO A 165 10.58 16.91 -18.13
CA PRO A 165 11.57 17.68 -17.37
C PRO A 165 11.74 19.14 -17.82
N LYS A 166 11.30 19.50 -19.04
CA LYS A 166 11.36 20.88 -19.55
C LYS A 166 10.18 21.74 -19.09
N ASN A 167 9.15 21.13 -18.50
CA ASN A 167 8.00 21.86 -18.00
C ASN A 167 8.41 22.71 -16.78
N PRO A 168 8.00 23.99 -16.68
CA PRO A 168 8.33 24.83 -15.53
C PRO A 168 7.77 24.33 -14.21
N ASP A 169 6.66 23.56 -14.25
CA ASP A 169 6.03 22.92 -13.09
C ASP A 169 6.43 21.45 -12.94
N TYR A 170 7.53 21.02 -13.57
CA TYR A 170 7.99 19.63 -13.53
C TYR A 170 8.27 19.15 -12.11
N ARG A 171 7.71 17.99 -11.77
CA ARG A 171 8.02 17.27 -10.54
C ARG A 171 9.12 16.26 -10.77
N SER A 172 10.21 16.41 -10.03
CA SER A 172 11.32 15.47 -10.05
C SER A 172 10.94 14.14 -9.39
N ASP A 173 11.70 13.09 -9.68
CA ASP A 173 11.51 11.76 -9.07
C ASP A 173 11.52 11.81 -7.54
N GLY A 174 12.39 12.63 -6.95
CA GLY A 174 12.44 12.86 -5.51
C GLY A 174 11.19 13.53 -4.95
N GLU A 175 10.58 14.46 -5.68
CA GLU A 175 9.31 15.06 -5.27
C GLU A 175 8.18 14.03 -5.34
N MET A 176 8.16 13.19 -6.38
CA MET A 176 7.20 12.08 -6.46
C MET A 176 7.36 11.10 -5.30
N PHE A 177 8.60 10.75 -4.94
CA PHE A 177 8.90 9.93 -3.77
C PHE A 177 8.34 10.56 -2.50
N SER A 178 8.55 11.86 -2.31
CA SER A 178 8.02 12.63 -1.18
C SER A 178 6.49 12.62 -1.15
N VAL A 179 5.82 12.81 -2.28
CA VAL A 179 4.35 12.75 -2.39
C VAL A 179 3.81 11.36 -2.05
N ILE A 180 4.44 10.28 -2.52
CA ILE A 180 4.06 8.91 -2.13
C ILE A 180 4.25 8.73 -0.62
N THR A 181 5.29 9.32 -0.06
CA THR A 181 5.69 9.14 1.33
C THR A 181 4.79 9.90 2.31
N MET A 182 4.65 11.21 2.11
CA MET A 182 3.96 12.14 3.02
C MET A 182 2.53 12.46 2.58
N GLY A 183 2.18 12.18 1.34
CA GLY A 183 0.91 12.59 0.74
C GLY A 183 0.95 14.01 0.19
N ARG A 184 -0.12 14.41 -0.52
CA ARG A 184 -0.32 15.77 -1.02
C ARG A 184 -1.80 16.04 -1.27
N GLY A 185 -2.31 17.13 -0.69
CA GLY A 185 -3.72 17.50 -0.85
C GLY A 185 -4.64 16.38 -0.33
N LEU A 186 -5.47 15.83 -1.21
CA LEU A 186 -6.38 14.72 -0.88
C LEU A 186 -5.71 13.34 -0.91
N MET A 187 -4.48 13.23 -1.43
CA MET A 187 -3.73 11.97 -1.42
C MET A 187 -3.04 11.78 -0.07
N GLY A 188 -3.43 10.74 0.67
CA GLY A 188 -2.78 10.36 1.92
C GLY A 188 -1.34 9.86 1.71
N GLY A 189 -0.53 9.91 2.77
CA GLY A 189 0.84 9.39 2.75
C GLY A 189 0.89 7.86 2.88
N TYR A 190 1.69 7.23 2.03
CA TYR A 190 1.91 5.78 1.99
C TYR A 190 3.25 5.35 2.61
N GLY A 191 4.01 6.27 3.22
CA GLY A 191 5.34 6.00 3.77
C GLY A 191 5.36 4.88 4.82
N GLY A 192 4.28 4.71 5.59
CA GLY A 192 4.13 3.61 6.57
C GLY A 192 3.62 2.29 5.99
N ALA A 193 3.19 2.27 4.73
CA ALA A 193 2.63 1.09 4.06
C ALA A 193 3.56 0.55 2.95
N ILE A 194 4.38 1.40 2.35
CA ILE A 194 5.27 1.07 1.23
C ILE A 194 6.73 1.32 1.63
N PRO A 195 7.61 0.29 1.62
CA PRO A 195 9.04 0.46 1.85
C PRO A 195 9.67 1.41 0.83
N ALA A 196 10.75 2.12 1.22
CA ALA A 196 11.40 3.12 0.37
C ALA A 196 11.78 2.57 -1.02
N LYS A 197 12.36 1.36 -1.07
CA LYS A 197 12.69 0.65 -2.32
C LYS A 197 11.48 0.45 -3.24
N ASP A 198 10.34 0.07 -2.68
CA ASP A 198 9.10 -0.15 -3.42
C ASP A 198 8.50 1.17 -3.92
N ARG A 199 8.69 2.29 -3.20
CA ARG A 199 8.30 3.63 -3.69
C ARG A 199 9.10 4.01 -4.93
N TRP A 200 10.40 3.76 -4.94
CA TRP A 200 11.23 3.95 -6.14
C TRP A 200 10.86 3.01 -7.28
N ALA A 201 10.51 1.76 -6.99
CA ALA A 201 10.03 0.83 -8.00
C ALA A 201 8.74 1.34 -8.67
N ILE A 202 7.80 1.88 -7.88
CA ILE A 202 6.59 2.53 -8.38
C ILE A 202 6.96 3.70 -9.33
N ILE A 203 7.90 4.56 -8.93
CA ILE A 203 8.33 5.70 -9.76
C ILE A 203 8.99 5.20 -11.05
N ALA A 204 9.86 4.20 -10.99
CA ALA A 204 10.49 3.60 -12.16
C ALA A 204 9.45 3.04 -13.15
N TYR A 205 8.44 2.34 -12.64
CA TYR A 205 7.32 1.88 -13.45
C TYR A 205 6.49 3.04 -14.03
N LEU A 206 6.23 4.09 -13.26
CA LEU A 206 5.53 5.27 -13.74
C LEU A 206 6.30 5.97 -14.88
N ARG A 207 7.62 6.10 -14.77
CA ARG A 207 8.47 6.63 -15.86
C ARG A 207 8.40 5.78 -17.11
N ALA A 208 8.38 4.45 -16.97
CA ALA A 208 8.17 3.55 -18.10
C ALA A 208 6.79 3.75 -18.75
N LEU A 209 5.72 3.95 -17.95
CA LEU A 209 4.38 4.25 -18.46
C LEU A 209 4.32 5.58 -19.23
N GLN A 210 4.89 6.64 -18.66
CA GLN A 210 4.95 7.96 -19.30
C GLN A 210 5.72 7.88 -20.62
N LYS A 211 6.88 7.21 -20.63
CA LYS A 211 7.66 6.99 -21.85
C LYS A 211 6.88 6.22 -22.91
N ALA A 212 6.21 5.13 -22.53
CA ALA A 212 5.41 4.34 -23.46
C ALA A 212 4.27 5.16 -24.10
N LYS A 213 3.63 6.04 -23.32
CA LYS A 213 2.59 6.93 -23.83
C LYS A 213 3.16 7.95 -24.83
N ILE A 214 4.24 8.64 -24.48
CA ILE A 214 4.91 9.60 -25.37
C ILE A 214 5.32 8.92 -26.68
N ASP A 215 5.99 7.77 -26.60
CA ASP A 215 6.43 7.01 -27.78
C ASP A 215 5.23 6.59 -28.65
N SER A 216 4.08 6.25 -28.05
CA SER A 216 2.85 5.92 -28.78
C SER A 216 2.22 7.12 -29.50
N GLU A 217 2.25 8.30 -28.88
CA GLU A 217 1.70 9.54 -29.43
C GLU A 217 2.58 10.06 -30.57
N THR A 218 3.91 10.01 -30.43
CA THR A 218 4.86 10.36 -31.50
C THR A 218 4.66 9.47 -32.71
N LYS A 219 4.55 8.15 -32.51
CA LYS A 219 4.32 7.20 -33.61
C LYS A 219 2.99 7.46 -34.32
N ALA A 220 1.93 7.79 -33.58
CA ALA A 220 0.63 8.12 -34.16
C ALA A 220 0.70 9.38 -35.05
N ALA A 221 1.39 10.43 -34.59
CA ALA A 221 1.59 11.66 -35.34
C ALA A 221 2.31 11.43 -36.67
N GLU A 222 3.42 10.68 -36.67
CA GLU A 222 4.19 10.33 -37.87
C GLU A 222 3.34 9.56 -38.92
N THR A 223 2.51 8.61 -38.47
CA THR A 223 1.58 7.90 -39.37
C THR A 223 0.47 8.79 -39.94
N SER A 224 0.09 9.87 -39.25
CA SER A 224 -0.94 10.79 -39.72
C SER A 224 -0.40 11.74 -40.80
N GLU A 225 0.82 12.25 -40.63
CA GLU A 225 1.50 13.11 -41.61
C GLU A 225 1.84 12.36 -42.91
N THR A 226 2.15 11.07 -42.81
CA THR A 226 2.40 10.21 -43.98
C THR A 226 1.13 9.97 -44.82
N LYS A 227 -0.06 10.01 -44.19
CA LYS A 227 -1.34 9.81 -44.89
C LYS A 227 -1.91 11.09 -45.51
N THR A 228 -1.51 12.28 -45.04
CA THR A 228 -1.95 13.56 -45.61
C THR A 228 -1.10 14.03 -46.79
N ASN A 229 0.09 13.46 -46.95
CA ASN A 229 1.06 13.82 -48.01
C ASN A 229 1.07 12.83 -49.20
N ASN A 230 0.10 11.91 -49.25
CA ASN A 230 -0.18 10.99 -50.37
C ASN A 230 -1.63 11.17 -50.82
#